data_AF-A0A0F2L9K8-F1
#
_entry.id   AF-A0A0F2L9K8-F1
#
_cell.length_a   1.000
_cell.length_b   1.000
_cell.length_c   1.000
_cell.angle_alpha   90.00
_cell.angle_beta   90.00
_cell.angle_gamma   90.00
#
_symmetry.space_group_name_H-M   'P 1'
#
loop_
_entity.id
_entity.type
_entity.pdbx_description
1 polymer ?
#
loop_
_entity_poly.entity_id
_entity_poly.type
_entity_poly.pdbx_seq_one_letter_code
_entity_poly.pdbx_strand_id
1 'polypeptide(L)'
;MILQLSIWAPIAGIIIALIIVIVLLYKRGQAPVAPAPAREAGVYTPGEQEILRQLSDMRERLEKFIPPFARTGYVPGSASEIAQLLGFSYIRVGDQEYGNLPEGFDKYLEIDAELAQLKIGDKYIYVIKKDSKKLIAIGDIYLDYLTIMFLRNFLDYMS
;
A
#
# COMPACT_ATOMS: atom_id res chain seq x y z
N MET A 1 50.42 23.32 -29.01
CA MET A 1 49.95 23.10 -27.62
C MET A 1 49.44 24.35 -26.89
N ILE A 2 49.79 25.59 -27.31
CA ILE A 2 49.32 26.81 -26.62
C ILE A 2 47.88 27.20 -27.02
N LEU A 3 47.42 26.82 -28.22
CA LEU A 3 46.10 27.21 -28.73
C LEU A 3 44.93 26.42 -28.12
N GLN A 4 45.15 25.16 -27.67
CA GLN A 4 44.09 24.36 -27.05
C GLN A 4 43.75 24.84 -25.64
N LEU A 5 44.73 25.32 -24.86
CA LEU A 5 44.47 25.85 -23.51
C LEU A 5 43.62 27.14 -23.53
N SER A 6 43.70 27.91 -24.62
CA SER A 6 43.01 29.20 -24.77
C SER A 6 41.49 29.06 -24.92
N ILE A 7 40.99 27.92 -25.40
CA ILE A 7 39.54 27.69 -25.63
C ILE A 7 38.86 27.12 -24.38
N TRP A 8 39.57 26.34 -23.55
CA TRP A 8 39.02 25.77 -22.31
C TRP A 8 38.92 26.80 -21.17
N ALA A 9 39.80 27.80 -21.14
CA ALA A 9 39.79 28.87 -20.14
C ALA A 9 38.48 29.70 -20.12
N PRO A 10 37.94 30.19 -21.25
CA PRO A 10 36.66 30.91 -21.25
C PRO A 10 35.47 29.99 -20.95
N ILE A 11 35.50 28.73 -21.38
CA ILE A 11 34.44 27.75 -21.09
C ILE A 11 34.37 27.49 -19.58
N ALA A 12 35.51 27.28 -18.94
CA ALA A 12 35.57 27.12 -17.48
C ALA A 12 35.07 28.38 -16.74
N GLY A 13 35.42 29.57 -17.24
CA GLY A 13 34.92 30.84 -16.69
C GLY A 13 33.40 30.98 -16.78
N ILE A 14 32.80 30.60 -17.92
CA ILE A 14 31.35 30.62 -18.12
C ILE A 14 30.65 29.65 -17.16
N ILE A 15 31.18 28.43 -16.98
CA ILE A 15 30.60 27.44 -16.07
C ILE A 15 30.62 27.94 -14.62
N ILE A 16 31.74 28.54 -14.18
CA ILE A 16 31.87 29.10 -12.83
C ILE A 16 30.90 30.26 -12.62
N ALA A 17 30.79 31.17 -13.59
CA ALA A 17 29.82 32.27 -13.53
C ALA A 17 28.38 31.77 -13.44
N LEU A 18 28.04 30.70 -14.19
CA LEU A 18 26.72 30.10 -14.20
C LEU A 18 26.39 29.43 -12.86
N ILE A 19 27.36 28.75 -12.23
CA ILE A 19 27.23 28.20 -10.87
C ILE A 19 26.99 29.32 -9.86
N ILE A 20 27.74 30.42 -9.93
CA ILE A 20 27.58 31.57 -9.01
C ILE A 20 26.18 32.18 -9.17
N VAL A 21 25.70 32.35 -10.40
CA VAL A 21 24.34 32.86 -10.66
C VAL A 21 23.27 31.90 -10.12
N ILE A 22 23.42 30.58 -10.31
CA ILE A 22 22.51 29.59 -9.74
C ILE A 22 22.49 29.69 -8.21
N VAL A 23 23.66 29.77 -7.57
CA VAL A 23 23.78 29.88 -6.11
C VAL A 23 23.16 31.19 -5.60
N LEU A 24 23.34 32.30 -6.31
CA LEU A 24 22.73 33.59 -5.97
C LEU A 24 21.21 33.58 -6.13
N LEU A 25 20.69 32.91 -7.17
CA LEU A 25 19.25 32.72 -7.36
C LEU A 25 18.65 31.78 -6.29
N TYR A 26 19.37 30.71 -5.92
CA TYR A 26 18.96 29.81 -4.85
C TYR A 26 18.91 30.52 -3.49
N LYS A 27 19.90 31.38 -3.21
CA LYS A 27 19.92 32.22 -1.99
C LYS A 27 18.87 33.32 -2.02
N ARG A 28 18.53 33.89 -3.17
CA ARG A 28 17.44 34.88 -3.31
C ARG A 28 16.04 34.25 -3.22
N GLY A 29 15.88 32.99 -3.63
CA GLY A 29 14.64 32.22 -3.51
C GLY A 29 14.38 31.69 -2.10
N GLN A 30 15.43 31.57 -1.28
CA GLN A 30 15.31 31.38 0.17
C GLN A 30 15.08 32.74 0.85
N ALA A 31 13.91 33.34 0.61
CA ALA A 31 13.31 34.10 1.70
C ALA A 31 13.28 33.15 2.91
N PRO A 32 13.66 33.58 4.13
CA PRO A 32 13.43 32.76 5.30
C PRO A 32 11.95 32.40 5.23
N VAL A 33 11.65 31.12 5.04
CA VAL A 33 10.29 30.62 5.20
C VAL A 33 9.97 31.05 6.61
N ALA A 34 9.23 32.14 6.76
CA ALA A 34 8.72 32.55 8.06
C ALA A 34 8.12 31.26 8.61
N PRO A 35 8.56 30.75 9.78
CA PRO A 35 7.96 29.56 10.34
C PRO A 35 6.46 29.83 10.29
N ALA A 36 5.73 28.99 9.54
CA ALA A 36 4.30 29.13 9.39
C ALA A 36 3.78 29.40 10.80
N PRO A 37 2.98 30.47 11.03
CA PRO A 37 2.57 30.83 12.38
C PRO A 37 2.09 29.54 13.01
N ALA A 38 2.80 29.10 14.05
CA ALA A 38 2.40 27.93 14.80
C ALA A 38 0.96 28.25 15.15
N ARG A 39 0.00 27.58 14.50
CA ARG A 39 -1.39 27.70 14.86
C ARG A 39 -1.35 27.44 16.35
N GLU A 40 -1.62 28.49 17.12
CA GLU A 40 -1.70 28.41 18.57
C GLU A 40 -2.45 27.11 18.83
N ALA A 41 -1.81 26.20 19.56
CA ALA A 41 -2.43 24.94 19.93
C ALA A 41 -3.73 25.33 20.61
N GLY A 42 -4.81 25.31 19.82
CA GLY A 42 -6.03 25.99 20.15
C GLY A 42 -6.49 25.37 21.44
N VAL A 43 -6.68 26.19 22.46
CA VAL A 43 -7.33 25.74 23.68
C VAL A 43 -8.75 25.37 23.23
N TYR A 44 -8.93 24.09 22.91
CA TYR A 44 -10.20 23.56 22.46
C TYR A 44 -11.24 23.92 23.51
N THR A 45 -12.35 24.49 23.07
CA THR A 45 -13.49 24.72 23.95
C THR A 45 -13.95 23.38 24.54
N PRO A 46 -14.60 23.37 25.72
CA PRO A 46 -15.09 22.12 26.32
C PRO A 46 -15.97 21.28 25.37
N GLY A 47 -16.73 21.93 24.48
CA GLY A 47 -17.49 21.25 23.44
C GLY A 47 -16.63 20.61 22.36
N GLU A 48 -15.59 21.31 21.89
CA GLU A 48 -14.62 20.76 20.93
C GLU A 48 -13.79 19.61 21.52
N GLN A 49 -13.48 19.66 22.81
CA GLN A 49 -12.81 18.56 23.52
C GLN A 49 -13.67 17.30 23.56
N GLU A 50 -14.98 17.44 23.81
CA GLU A 50 -15.88 16.29 23.80
C GLU A 50 -16.06 15.70 22.40
N ILE A 51 -16.10 16.54 21.35
CA ILE A 51 -16.12 16.08 19.96
C ILE A 51 -14.84 15.31 19.63
N LEU A 52 -13.68 15.83 20.03
CA LEU A 52 -12.40 15.14 19.81
C LEU A 52 -12.32 13.83 20.60
N ARG A 53 -12.86 13.77 21.82
CA ARG A 53 -12.93 12.56 22.63
C ARG A 53 -13.78 11.48 21.95
N GLN A 54 -14.95 11.86 21.44
CA GLN A 54 -15.82 10.95 20.70
C GLN A 54 -15.17 10.47 19.40
N LEU A 55 -14.52 11.36 18.65
CA LEU A 55 -13.77 11.00 17.44
C LEU A 55 -12.59 10.07 17.75
N SER A 56 -11.90 10.27 18.87
CA SER A 56 -10.82 9.39 19.32
C SER A 56 -11.33 8.00 19.69
N ASP A 57 -12.43 7.91 20.43
CA ASP A 57 -13.05 6.63 20.79
C ASP A 57 -13.57 5.88 19.55
N MET A 58 -14.17 6.62 18.60
CA MET A 58 -14.60 6.06 17.31
C MET A 58 -13.41 5.58 16.49
N ARG A 59 -12.31 6.35 16.47
CA ARG A 59 -11.07 5.97 15.79
C ARG A 59 -10.47 4.70 16.39
N GLU A 60 -10.39 4.59 17.72
CA GLU A 60 -9.83 3.40 18.38
C GLU A 60 -10.68 2.15 18.09
N ARG A 61 -12.01 2.31 18.04
CA ARG A 61 -12.92 1.25 17.62
C ARG A 61 -12.67 0.87 16.17
N LEU A 62 -12.58 1.84 15.25
CA LEU A 62 -12.30 1.59 13.84
C LEU A 62 -10.93 0.91 13.63
N GLU A 63 -9.90 1.33 14.35
CA GLU A 63 -8.55 0.74 14.26
C GLU A 63 -8.52 -0.75 14.64
N LYS A 64 -9.41 -1.21 15.53
CA LYS A 64 -9.54 -2.63 15.89
C LYS A 64 -10.19 -3.47 14.78
N PHE A 65 -10.98 -2.86 13.90
CA PHE A 65 -11.67 -3.56 12.82
C PHE A 65 -10.94 -3.47 11.48
N ILE A 66 -10.15 -2.42 11.24
CA ILE A 66 -9.43 -2.28 9.97
C ILE A 66 -8.27 -3.29 9.93
N PRO A 67 -8.26 -4.26 8.99
CA PRO A 67 -7.15 -5.18 8.84
C PRO A 67 -5.83 -4.42 8.65
N PRO A 68 -4.69 -4.95 9.13
CA PRO A 68 -3.41 -4.22 9.12
C PRO A 68 -3.03 -3.64 7.75
N PHE A 69 -3.38 -4.35 6.66
CA PHE A 69 -3.11 -3.93 5.29
C PHE A 69 -3.97 -2.76 4.80
N ALA A 70 -5.17 -2.56 5.33
CA ALA A 70 -6.07 -1.48 4.91
C ALA A 70 -5.72 -0.12 5.54
N ARG A 71 -4.82 -0.08 6.53
CA ARG A 71 -4.40 1.14 7.23
C ARG A 71 -3.55 2.09 6.38
N THR A 72 -2.96 1.61 5.29
CA THR A 72 -2.01 2.36 4.45
C THR A 72 -2.63 2.91 3.17
N GLY A 73 -3.91 2.61 2.89
CA GLY A 73 -4.55 2.97 1.62
C GLY A 73 -3.97 2.22 0.41
N TYR A 74 -3.14 1.21 0.64
CA TYR A 74 -2.56 0.38 -0.40
C TYR A 74 -3.59 -0.65 -0.89
N VAL A 75 -3.93 -0.59 -2.17
CA VAL A 75 -4.73 -1.60 -2.85
C VAL A 75 -3.74 -2.50 -3.61
N PRO A 76 -3.63 -3.79 -3.27
CA PRO A 76 -2.81 -4.73 -4.01
C PRO A 76 -3.25 -4.75 -5.48
N GLY A 77 -2.30 -4.76 -6.39
CA GLY A 77 -2.54 -4.75 -7.83
C GLY A 77 -2.54 -6.15 -8.47
N SER A 78 -2.13 -7.20 -7.75
CA SER A 78 -2.06 -8.56 -8.29
C SER A 78 -2.32 -9.65 -7.25
N ALA A 79 -2.71 -10.84 -7.72
CA ALA A 79 -2.91 -12.00 -6.85
C ALA A 79 -1.60 -12.44 -6.16
N SER A 80 -0.45 -12.23 -6.80
CA SER A 80 0.88 -12.46 -6.20
C SER A 80 1.11 -11.60 -4.95
N GLU A 81 0.79 -10.30 -5.03
CA GLU A 81 0.91 -9.39 -3.88
C GLU A 81 -0.02 -9.80 -2.75
N ILE A 82 -1.25 -10.22 -3.06
CA ILE A 82 -2.19 -10.74 -2.06
C ILE A 82 -1.64 -11.98 -1.37
N ALA A 83 -1.06 -12.93 -2.12
CA ALA A 83 -0.45 -14.12 -1.52
C ALA A 83 0.69 -13.75 -0.56
N GLN A 84 1.52 -12.78 -0.92
CA GLN A 84 2.60 -12.33 -0.03
C GLN A 84 2.08 -11.63 1.21
N LEU A 85 1.08 -10.74 1.07
CA LEU A 85 0.51 -9.98 2.18
C LEU A 85 -0.24 -10.85 3.19
N LEU A 86 -0.99 -11.83 2.71
CA LEU A 86 -1.80 -12.72 3.54
C LEU A 86 -1.08 -14.03 3.89
N GLY A 87 0.16 -14.23 3.40
CA GLY A 87 0.96 -15.41 3.68
C GLY A 87 0.39 -16.69 3.07
N PHE A 88 -0.23 -16.60 1.89
CA PHE A 88 -0.73 -17.79 1.20
C PHE A 88 0.42 -18.55 0.56
N SER A 89 0.44 -19.87 0.76
CA SER A 89 1.36 -20.77 0.06
C SER A 89 0.98 -20.93 -1.41
N TYR A 90 -0.31 -20.80 -1.73
CA TYR A 90 -0.85 -20.92 -3.08
C TYR A 90 -2.06 -19.99 -3.26
N ILE A 91 -2.17 -19.37 -4.43
CA ILE A 91 -3.35 -18.62 -4.86
C ILE A 91 -3.62 -18.84 -6.34
N ARG A 92 -4.88 -19.00 -6.70
CA ARG A 92 -5.37 -19.05 -8.07
C ARG A 92 -6.51 -18.08 -8.25
N VAL A 93 -6.43 -17.23 -9.28
CA VAL A 93 -7.49 -16.32 -9.70
C VAL A 93 -7.69 -16.46 -11.20
N GLY A 94 -8.80 -17.08 -11.61
CA GLY A 94 -8.99 -17.46 -13.03
C GLY A 94 -7.88 -18.40 -13.51
N ASP A 95 -7.21 -18.02 -14.60
CA ASP A 95 -6.06 -18.76 -15.18
C ASP A 95 -4.71 -18.41 -14.55
N GLN A 96 -4.67 -17.43 -13.63
CA GLN A 96 -3.44 -17.02 -12.98
C GLN A 96 -3.22 -17.81 -11.70
N GLU A 97 -2.08 -18.50 -11.61
CA GLU A 97 -1.66 -19.26 -10.44
C GLU A 97 -0.32 -18.74 -9.90
N TYR A 98 -0.24 -18.58 -8.58
CA TYR A 98 0.97 -18.13 -7.89
C TYR A 98 1.23 -18.98 -6.64
N GLY A 99 2.51 -19.20 -6.34
CA GLY A 99 2.95 -20.02 -5.21
C GLY A 99 3.00 -21.51 -5.51
N ASN A 100 3.17 -22.30 -4.47
CA ASN A 100 3.29 -23.76 -4.54
C ASN A 100 2.05 -24.41 -3.95
N LEU A 101 1.33 -25.17 -4.78
CA LEU A 101 0.21 -25.99 -4.32
C LEU A 101 0.71 -27.07 -3.36
N PRO A 102 0.21 -27.13 -2.10
CA PRO A 102 0.60 -28.18 -1.19
C PRO A 102 0.10 -29.56 -1.67
N GLU A 103 0.89 -30.60 -1.45
CA GLU A 103 0.55 -31.96 -1.88
C GLU A 103 -0.81 -32.43 -1.34
N GLY A 104 -1.64 -33.01 -2.22
CA GLY A 104 -2.96 -33.57 -1.84
C GLY A 104 -4.08 -32.53 -1.74
N PHE A 105 -3.81 -31.26 -2.09
CA PHE A 105 -4.81 -30.19 -2.12
C PHE A 105 -5.49 -29.99 -3.48
N ASP A 106 -5.06 -30.69 -4.53
CA ASP A 106 -5.58 -30.59 -5.90
C ASP A 106 -7.11 -30.74 -5.96
N LYS A 107 -7.65 -31.70 -5.21
CA LYS A 107 -9.09 -31.98 -5.11
C LYS A 107 -9.93 -30.81 -4.61
N TYR A 108 -9.33 -29.84 -3.93
CA TYR A 108 -10.05 -28.69 -3.39
C TYR A 108 -10.10 -27.50 -4.36
N LEU A 109 -9.36 -27.56 -5.47
CA LEU A 109 -9.39 -26.54 -6.52
C LEU A 109 -10.74 -26.53 -7.27
N GLU A 110 -11.48 -27.63 -7.22
CA GLU A 110 -12.75 -27.80 -7.93
C GLU A 110 -13.98 -27.40 -7.09
N ILE A 111 -13.82 -27.00 -5.83
CA ILE A 111 -14.95 -26.63 -4.96
C ILE A 111 -15.77 -25.50 -5.60
N ASP A 112 -17.01 -25.76 -5.98
CA ASP A 112 -17.94 -24.74 -6.45
C ASP A 112 -18.77 -24.21 -5.28
N ALA A 113 -18.27 -23.15 -4.66
CA ALA A 113 -18.94 -22.43 -3.60
C ALA A 113 -18.81 -20.92 -3.84
N GLU A 114 -19.84 -20.15 -3.48
CA GLU A 114 -19.76 -18.69 -3.54
C GLU A 114 -18.72 -18.13 -2.55
N LEU A 115 -18.74 -18.69 -1.34
CA LEU A 115 -17.79 -18.36 -0.30
C LEU A 115 -17.57 -19.59 0.59
N ALA A 116 -16.33 -20.01 0.76
CA ALA A 116 -15.97 -21.07 1.68
C ALA A 116 -14.61 -20.82 2.32
N GLN A 117 -14.51 -21.17 3.60
CA GLN A 117 -13.24 -21.23 4.31
C GLN A 117 -13.20 -22.55 5.08
N LEU A 118 -12.33 -23.46 4.65
CA LEU A 118 -12.27 -24.83 5.15
C LEU A 118 -10.93 -25.06 5.82
N LYS A 119 -10.94 -25.69 6.99
CA LYS A 119 -9.71 -26.15 7.65
C LYS A 119 -9.45 -27.61 7.25
N ILE A 120 -8.31 -27.88 6.63
CA ILE A 120 -7.86 -29.22 6.22
C ILE A 120 -6.47 -29.45 6.81
N GLY A 121 -6.40 -30.31 7.84
CA GLY A 121 -5.19 -30.47 8.64
C GLY A 121 -4.78 -29.14 9.28
N ASP A 122 -3.56 -28.72 8.98
CA ASP A 122 -2.97 -27.47 9.49
C ASP A 122 -3.15 -26.28 8.53
N LYS A 123 -3.80 -26.49 7.38
CA LYS A 123 -4.03 -25.45 6.38
C LYS A 123 -5.48 -25.02 6.29
N TYR A 124 -5.67 -23.80 5.83
CA TYR A 124 -6.95 -23.23 5.46
C TYR A 124 -7.03 -23.09 3.95
N ILE A 125 -8.19 -23.44 3.41
CA ILE A 125 -8.54 -23.28 2.00
C ILE A 125 -9.62 -22.21 1.94
N TYR A 126 -9.41 -21.19 1.12
CA TYR A 126 -10.37 -20.12 0.90
C TYR A 126 -10.86 -20.20 -0.53
N VAL A 127 -12.18 -20.24 -0.71
CA VAL A 127 -12.84 -20.17 -2.00
C VAL A 127 -13.73 -18.93 -1.98
N ILE A 128 -13.48 -18.00 -2.89
CA ILE A 128 -14.22 -16.74 -2.97
C ILE A 128 -14.63 -16.54 -4.43
N LYS A 129 -15.93 -16.56 -4.69
CA LYS A 129 -16.50 -16.33 -6.02
C LYS A 129 -17.21 -14.99 -6.03
N LYS A 130 -17.03 -14.25 -7.11
CA LYS A 130 -17.78 -13.03 -7.39
C LYS A 130 -18.00 -12.94 -8.88
N ASP A 131 -19.28 -12.90 -9.27
CA ASP A 131 -19.72 -12.94 -10.67
C ASP A 131 -19.08 -14.14 -11.42
N SER A 132 -18.30 -13.88 -12.46
CA SER A 132 -17.58 -14.90 -13.24
C SER A 132 -16.19 -15.24 -12.68
N LYS A 133 -15.71 -14.52 -11.67
CA LYS A 133 -14.35 -14.66 -11.14
C LYS A 133 -14.33 -15.53 -9.88
N LYS A 134 -13.29 -16.36 -9.77
CA LYS A 134 -13.09 -17.26 -8.64
C LYS A 134 -11.65 -17.14 -8.15
N LEU A 135 -11.50 -16.89 -6.86
CA LEU A 135 -10.26 -16.96 -6.12
C LEU A 135 -10.25 -18.23 -5.29
N ILE A 136 -9.17 -19.01 -5.40
CA ILE A 136 -8.87 -20.12 -4.50
C ILE A 136 -7.50 -19.86 -3.90
N ALA A 137 -7.40 -19.85 -2.58
CA ALA A 137 -6.14 -19.66 -1.89
C ALA A 137 -5.96 -20.69 -0.79
N ILE A 138 -4.70 -20.98 -0.46
CA ILE A 138 -4.32 -21.88 0.63
C ILE A 138 -3.30 -21.17 1.51
N GLY A 139 -3.56 -21.14 2.81
CA GLY A 139 -2.70 -20.50 3.81
C GLY A 139 -2.79 -21.22 5.15
N ASP A 140 -2.10 -20.67 6.15
CA ASP A 140 -1.99 -21.29 7.47
C ASP A 140 -2.85 -20.59 8.55
N ILE A 141 -3.50 -19.48 8.18
CA ILE A 141 -4.23 -18.62 9.13
C ILE A 141 -5.74 -18.62 8.89
N TYR A 142 -6.53 -18.35 9.92
CA TYR A 142 -7.95 -18.06 9.70
C TYR A 142 -8.11 -16.61 9.23
N LEU A 143 -8.80 -16.38 8.11
CA LEU A 143 -9.17 -15.03 7.66
C LEU A 143 -10.47 -14.60 8.33
N ASP A 144 -10.49 -13.37 8.86
CA ASP A 144 -11.69 -12.75 9.37
C ASP A 144 -12.62 -12.27 8.23
N TYR A 145 -13.85 -11.95 8.59
CA TYR A 145 -14.88 -11.50 7.64
C TYR A 145 -14.45 -10.30 6.80
N LEU A 146 -13.76 -9.32 7.37
CA LEU A 146 -13.37 -8.11 6.64
C LEU A 146 -12.26 -8.42 5.63
N THR A 147 -11.33 -9.30 6.00
CA THR A 147 -10.31 -9.80 5.07
C THR A 147 -10.94 -10.60 3.91
N ILE A 148 -11.94 -11.43 4.19
CA ILE A 148 -12.70 -12.14 3.15
C ILE A 148 -13.43 -11.15 2.23
N MET A 149 -14.12 -10.16 2.80
CA MET A 149 -14.83 -9.15 2.01
C MET A 149 -13.89 -8.30 1.17
N PHE A 150 -12.71 -7.99 1.69
CA PHE A 150 -11.64 -7.36 0.94
C PHE A 150 -11.22 -8.20 -0.27
N LEU A 151 -10.96 -9.50 -0.09
CA LEU A 151 -10.62 -10.40 -1.20
C LEU A 151 -11.74 -10.52 -2.22
N ARG A 152 -13.00 -10.53 -1.75
CA ARG A 152 -14.17 -10.51 -2.62
C ARG A 152 -14.25 -9.23 -3.44
N ASN A 153 -13.95 -8.07 -2.87
CA ASN A 153 -13.91 -6.81 -3.61
C ASN A 153 -12.69 -6.71 -4.52
N PHE A 154 -11.55 -7.29 -4.13
CA PHE A 154 -10.35 -7.39 -4.95
C PHE A 154 -10.63 -8.04 -6.32
N LEU A 155 -11.51 -9.04 -6.35
CA LEU A 155 -11.94 -9.67 -7.61
C LEU A 155 -12.57 -8.68 -8.61
N ASP A 156 -13.20 -7.58 -8.17
CA ASP A 156 -13.74 -6.58 -9.10
C ASP A 156 -12.63 -5.87 -9.86
N TYR A 157 -11.52 -5.58 -9.17
CA TYR A 157 -10.40 -4.83 -9.71
C TYR A 157 -9.51 -5.67 -10.64
N MET A 158 -9.49 -6.99 -10.45
CA MET A 158 -8.75 -7.93 -11.30
C MET A 158 -9.42 -8.05 -12.67
N SER A 159 -8.98 -7.25 -13.66
CA SER A 159 -9.58 -7.19 -15.00
C SER A 159 -9.49 -8.50 -15.78
#